data_AF-A0A5V5HMG9-F1
#
_entry.id   AF-A0A5V5HMG9-F1
#
_cell.length_a   1.000
_cell.length_b   1.000
_cell.length_c   1.000
_cell.angle_alpha   90.00
_cell.angle_beta   90.00
_cell.angle_gamma   90.00
#
_symmetry.space_group_name_H-M   'P 1'
#
loop_
_entity.id
_entity.type
_entity.pdbx_description
1 polymer ?
#
loop_
_entity_poly.entity_id
_entity_poly.type
_entity_poly.pdbx_seq_one_letter_code
_entity_poly.pdbx_strand_id
1 'polypeptide(L)'
;MLNRNTVTLYSIFSICVFALCLYISFNNPVTSDGASLFLEAKDMADGNILLRGWTLSTVSFYFTEAIWYAIAIRVFGDSIYLMYVLPATFYTIAIVLAFALSRTDGKRKWSIAALIPCVIISSPLASTMTLETCVHVGTIIFALVCLNVLKCDRHTTTKLACVGTLTAASVFSDSIFNYYITIPIVFAFAAHVLLNRDFSKWRYVLAVIIGVVIAKSLALIANHFDLLNVPGTQPPAFVSYENIPSNLNLFIVGIIQYFDAFIFGKQLSASNTLIFGRFAVMMIWLALLVVAIRNRFKETFVDTVLAISSVLLPVAYVASNMPVDLGTTRYLVFSFITGSALIARYLNSQADQKLYAFASTIILIFIFFPSGDYKLPNSRVQDISNFVRDNNLGDGYGTYWVASAVSLFKNGDVRPVTFTEENKAARLNWLSNKAWYGFKSRYIVTEFKHDIDKILAQYGREGRIKEIDNAYIIYYDDARIFIE
;
A
#
# COMPACT_ATOMS: atom_id res chain seq x y z
N MET A 1 -26.64 -15.57 14.14
CA MET A 1 -25.58 -15.37 15.16
C MET A 1 -24.51 -16.44 14.98
N LEU A 2 -23.23 -16.08 14.99
CA LEU A 2 -22.13 -17.06 14.95
C LEU A 2 -22.10 -17.82 16.29
N ASN A 3 -21.90 -19.13 16.27
CA ASN A 3 -21.71 -19.93 17.49
C ASN A 3 -20.48 -19.42 18.27
N ARG A 4 -20.53 -19.41 19.61
CA ARG A 4 -19.44 -19.01 20.52
C ARG A 4 -18.09 -19.60 20.13
N ASN A 5 -18.02 -20.88 19.79
CA ASN A 5 -16.79 -21.54 19.36
C ASN A 5 -16.23 -20.97 18.05
N THR A 6 -17.11 -20.53 17.15
CA THR A 6 -16.69 -19.82 15.93
C THR A 6 -16.16 -18.44 16.27
N VAL A 7 -16.81 -17.69 17.15
CA VAL A 7 -16.31 -16.36 17.56
C VAL A 7 -14.91 -16.48 18.17
N THR A 8 -14.72 -17.42 19.10
CA THR A 8 -13.41 -17.68 19.72
C THR A 8 -12.33 -18.03 18.70
N LEU A 9 -12.62 -18.92 17.75
CA LEU A 9 -11.65 -19.30 16.70
C LEU A 9 -11.27 -18.09 15.83
N TYR A 10 -12.23 -17.22 15.50
CA TYR A 10 -11.97 -16.01 14.72
C TYR A 10 -11.12 -15.01 15.49
N SER A 11 -11.40 -14.81 16.78
CA SER A 11 -10.58 -13.96 17.64
C SER A 11 -9.15 -14.48 17.74
N ILE A 12 -8.96 -15.78 17.95
CA ILE A 12 -7.62 -16.40 18.00
C ILE A 12 -6.91 -16.20 16.64
N PHE A 13 -7.57 -16.50 15.54
CA PHE A 13 -7.00 -16.30 14.20
C PHE A 13 -6.59 -14.85 13.97
N SER A 14 -7.46 -13.88 14.28
CA SER A 14 -7.16 -12.45 14.15
C SER A 14 -5.98 -12.02 15.02
N ILE A 15 -5.87 -12.52 16.25
CA ILE A 15 -4.75 -12.21 17.14
C ILE A 15 -3.44 -12.80 16.59
N CYS A 16 -3.46 -14.05 16.12
CA CYS A 16 -2.27 -14.68 15.53
C CYS A 16 -1.81 -13.96 14.25
N VAL A 17 -2.75 -13.59 13.37
CA VAL A 17 -2.44 -12.80 12.17
C VAL A 17 -1.91 -11.44 12.55
N PHE A 18 -2.51 -10.76 13.52
CA PHE A 18 -2.01 -9.46 13.99
C PHE A 18 -0.59 -9.56 14.53
N ALA A 19 -0.29 -10.54 15.36
CA ALA A 19 1.07 -10.77 15.88
C ALA A 19 2.08 -11.02 14.75
N LEU A 20 1.70 -11.80 13.74
CA LEU A 20 2.52 -12.04 12.55
C LEU A 20 2.73 -10.75 11.73
N CYS A 21 1.67 -10.03 11.42
CA CYS A 21 1.72 -8.76 10.68
C CYS A 21 2.55 -7.71 11.43
N LEU A 22 2.43 -7.65 12.74
CA LEU A 22 3.20 -6.75 13.59
C LEU A 22 4.68 -7.11 13.56
N TYR A 23 5.01 -8.39 13.74
CA TYR A 23 6.39 -8.87 13.62
C TYR A 23 7.00 -8.52 12.26
N ILE A 24 6.28 -8.76 11.16
CA ILE A 24 6.76 -8.43 9.82
C ILE A 24 6.90 -6.90 9.64
N SER A 25 5.90 -6.12 10.07
CA SER A 25 5.90 -4.66 9.92
C SER A 25 7.09 -4.04 10.66
N PHE A 26 7.43 -4.51 11.86
CA PHE A 26 8.62 -4.06 12.60
C PHE A 26 9.95 -4.29 11.88
N ASN A 27 9.99 -5.16 10.87
CA ASN A 27 11.17 -5.42 10.05
C ASN A 27 11.19 -4.59 8.77
N ASN A 28 10.12 -3.87 8.44
CA ASN A 28 10.12 -2.94 7.31
C ASN A 28 10.81 -1.61 7.71
N PRO A 29 11.62 -1.02 6.82
CA PRO A 29 12.19 0.29 7.06
C PRO A 29 11.11 1.39 7.03
N VAL A 30 11.37 2.50 7.72
CA VAL A 30 10.51 3.70 7.57
C VAL A 30 10.88 4.40 6.27
N THR A 31 9.91 4.51 5.37
CA THR A 31 10.04 5.23 4.10
C THR A 31 9.60 6.69 4.24
N SER A 32 10.08 7.55 3.35
CA SER A 32 9.72 8.97 3.38
C SER A 32 8.27 9.23 2.96
N ASP A 33 7.68 8.38 2.10
CA ASP A 33 6.25 8.40 1.81
C ASP A 33 5.44 8.15 3.10
N GLY A 34 5.76 7.06 3.80
CA GLY A 34 5.10 6.71 5.07
C GLY A 34 5.31 7.77 6.16
N ALA A 35 6.53 8.31 6.26
CA ALA A 35 6.85 9.36 7.22
C ALA A 35 6.08 10.65 6.94
N SER A 36 5.95 11.03 5.67
CA SER A 36 5.21 12.24 5.29
C SER A 36 3.73 12.10 5.59
N LEU A 37 3.09 10.95 5.28
CA LEU A 37 1.70 10.69 5.68
C LEU A 37 1.52 10.73 7.21
N PHE A 38 2.51 10.25 7.97
CA PHE A 38 2.48 10.34 9.43
C PHE A 38 2.53 11.79 9.92
N LEU A 39 3.36 12.63 9.29
CA LEU A 39 3.45 14.07 9.60
C LEU A 39 2.17 14.83 9.18
N GLU A 40 1.55 14.47 8.07
CA GLU A 40 0.21 14.98 7.68
C GLU A 40 -0.83 14.64 8.76
N ALA A 41 -0.87 13.37 9.16
CA ALA A 41 -1.78 12.90 10.21
C ALA A 41 -1.53 13.58 11.56
N LYS A 42 -0.27 13.88 11.89
CA LYS A 42 0.08 14.66 13.09
C LYS A 42 -0.49 16.08 13.01
N ASP A 43 -0.30 16.77 11.89
CA ASP A 43 -0.85 18.12 11.69
C ASP A 43 -2.40 18.13 11.73
N MET A 44 -3.04 17.08 11.20
CA MET A 44 -4.49 16.87 11.37
C MET A 44 -4.88 16.70 12.84
N ALA A 45 -4.12 15.92 13.61
CA ALA A 45 -4.36 15.70 15.03
C ALA A 45 -4.19 16.99 15.86
N ASP A 46 -3.31 17.89 15.43
CA ASP A 46 -3.05 19.20 16.03
C ASP A 46 -4.07 20.28 15.60
N GLY A 47 -4.99 19.95 14.68
CA GLY A 47 -6.14 20.78 14.32
C GLY A 47 -6.21 21.20 12.85
N ASN A 48 -5.17 20.93 12.05
CA ASN A 48 -5.19 21.18 10.62
C ASN A 48 -5.90 20.05 9.85
N ILE A 49 -7.19 19.84 10.15
CA ILE A 49 -7.98 18.71 9.63
C ILE A 49 -8.01 18.68 8.09
N LEU A 50 -7.98 19.86 7.46
CA LEU A 50 -7.99 19.98 6.00
C LEU A 50 -6.58 20.00 5.40
N LEU A 51 -5.50 19.85 6.18
CA LEU A 51 -4.13 19.88 5.67
C LEU A 51 -3.82 21.16 4.88
N ARG A 52 -4.31 22.31 5.34
CA ARG A 52 -4.02 23.61 4.72
C ARG A 52 -2.51 23.87 4.71
N GLY A 53 -1.98 24.31 3.58
CA GLY A 53 -0.55 24.58 3.40
C GLY A 53 0.28 23.36 3.02
N TRP A 54 -0.30 22.15 3.04
CA TRP A 54 0.34 20.96 2.50
C TRP A 54 0.22 20.87 0.99
N THR A 55 1.24 20.32 0.37
CA THR A 55 1.16 19.73 -0.96
C THR A 55 1.22 18.21 -0.79
N LEU A 56 0.13 17.51 -1.08
CA LEU A 56 -0.05 16.09 -0.81
C LEU A 56 0.61 15.22 -1.91
N SER A 57 0.40 13.90 -1.82
CA SER A 57 0.84 12.95 -2.85
C SER A 57 -0.03 12.99 -4.11
N THR A 58 0.10 11.97 -4.96
CA THR A 58 -0.78 11.72 -6.12
C THR A 58 -2.25 11.61 -5.76
N VAL A 59 -2.53 11.18 -4.52
CA VAL A 59 -3.85 11.03 -3.92
C VAL A 59 -3.80 11.49 -2.46
N SER A 60 -4.95 11.78 -1.86
CA SER A 60 -4.98 12.38 -0.51
C SER A 60 -4.93 11.35 0.62
N PHE A 61 -5.26 10.09 0.35
CA PHE A 61 -5.45 9.03 1.36
C PHE A 61 -6.39 9.42 2.51
N TYR A 62 -7.21 10.47 2.32
CA TYR A 62 -7.82 11.21 3.41
C TYR A 62 -8.71 10.34 4.31
N PHE A 63 -9.72 9.66 3.73
CA PHE A 63 -10.63 8.78 4.47
C PHE A 63 -10.12 7.34 4.58
N THR A 64 -9.23 6.92 3.69
CA THR A 64 -8.73 5.55 3.65
C THR A 64 -7.62 5.32 4.67
N GLU A 65 -6.73 6.30 4.91
CA GLU A 65 -5.59 6.16 5.81
C GLU A 65 -5.39 7.37 6.74
N ALA A 66 -5.21 8.59 6.21
CA ALA A 66 -4.74 9.76 6.97
C ALA A 66 -5.57 10.05 8.23
N ILE A 67 -6.91 10.07 8.12
CA ILE A 67 -7.80 10.35 9.25
C ILE A 67 -7.65 9.34 10.40
N TRP A 68 -7.37 8.08 10.09
CA TRP A 68 -7.23 7.03 11.09
C TRP A 68 -5.89 7.15 11.84
N TYR A 69 -4.84 7.55 11.14
CA TYR A 69 -3.57 7.90 11.76
C TYR A 69 -3.74 9.13 12.66
N ALA A 70 -4.45 10.16 12.20
CA ALA A 70 -4.70 11.37 12.99
C ALA A 70 -5.46 11.05 14.29
N ILE A 71 -6.50 10.22 14.20
CA ILE A 71 -7.25 9.75 15.37
C ILE A 71 -6.33 8.97 16.33
N ALA A 72 -5.52 8.04 15.81
CA ALA A 72 -4.61 7.26 16.64
C ALA A 72 -3.56 8.13 17.35
N ILE A 73 -2.96 9.09 16.63
CA ILE A 73 -2.02 10.07 17.19
C ILE A 73 -2.71 10.91 18.27
N ARG A 74 -3.94 11.37 18.03
CA ARG A 74 -4.69 12.18 18.99
C ARG A 74 -5.04 11.45 20.29
N VAL A 75 -5.18 10.12 20.23
CA VAL A 75 -5.53 9.26 21.37
C VAL A 75 -4.30 8.71 22.10
N PHE A 76 -3.28 8.25 21.36
CA PHE A 76 -2.12 7.54 21.90
C PHE A 76 -0.82 8.35 21.90
N GLY A 77 -0.81 9.54 21.30
CA GLY A 77 0.39 10.36 21.08
C GLY A 77 1.11 10.05 19.76
N ASP A 78 2.00 10.95 19.34
CA ASP A 78 2.75 10.88 18.08
C ASP A 78 4.00 9.97 18.16
N SER A 79 3.78 8.70 18.53
CA SER A 79 4.84 7.70 18.65
C SER A 79 5.17 7.04 17.31
N ILE A 80 6.47 6.89 17.01
CA ILE A 80 6.95 6.18 15.81
C ILE A 80 6.43 4.73 15.74
N TYR A 81 6.11 4.11 16.89
CA TYR A 81 5.53 2.76 16.94
C TYR A 81 4.19 2.65 16.21
N LEU A 82 3.43 3.76 16.10
CA LEU A 82 2.18 3.78 15.35
C LEU A 82 2.38 3.49 13.86
N MET A 83 3.57 3.79 13.31
CA MET A 83 3.91 3.48 11.92
C MET A 83 4.10 1.98 11.65
N TYR A 84 4.15 1.16 12.69
CA TYR A 84 4.20 -0.31 12.59
C TYR A 84 2.89 -0.95 13.04
N VAL A 85 2.31 -0.44 14.13
CA VAL A 85 1.06 -0.97 14.68
C VAL A 85 -0.12 -0.73 13.75
N LEU A 86 -0.21 0.45 13.11
CA LEU A 86 -1.34 0.77 12.24
C LEU A 86 -1.31 -0.02 10.92
N PRO A 87 -0.19 -0.14 10.17
CA PRO A 87 -0.16 -1.03 9.01
C PRO A 87 -0.47 -2.48 9.37
N ALA A 88 0.07 -3.00 10.47
CA ALA A 88 -0.24 -4.34 10.95
C ALA A 88 -1.75 -4.51 11.25
N THR A 89 -2.37 -3.51 11.88
CA THR A 89 -3.81 -3.49 12.15
C THR A 89 -4.62 -3.48 10.85
N PHE A 90 -4.27 -2.60 9.91
CA PHE A 90 -4.96 -2.44 8.64
C PHE A 90 -4.89 -3.72 7.82
N TYR A 91 -3.70 -4.30 7.68
CA TYR A 91 -3.53 -5.52 6.91
C TYR A 91 -4.18 -6.74 7.57
N THR A 92 -4.20 -6.80 8.91
CA THR A 92 -4.97 -7.82 9.64
C THR A 92 -6.46 -7.73 9.30
N ILE A 93 -7.02 -6.51 9.29
CA ILE A 93 -8.42 -6.29 8.91
C ILE A 93 -8.64 -6.74 7.46
N ALA A 94 -7.74 -6.40 6.53
CA ALA A 94 -7.81 -6.83 5.15
C ALA A 94 -7.80 -8.37 5.02
N ILE A 95 -6.89 -9.06 5.72
CA ILE A 95 -6.82 -10.54 5.76
C ILE A 95 -8.12 -11.14 6.30
N VAL A 96 -8.66 -10.60 7.39
CA VAL A 96 -9.90 -11.09 8.01
C VAL A 96 -11.10 -10.88 7.08
N LEU A 97 -11.18 -9.75 6.39
CA LEU A 97 -12.24 -9.45 5.43
C LEU A 97 -12.12 -10.32 4.16
N ALA A 98 -10.91 -10.55 3.65
CA ALA A 98 -10.66 -11.48 2.55
C ALA A 98 -11.02 -12.91 2.95
N PHE A 99 -10.72 -13.31 4.19
CA PHE A 99 -11.14 -14.60 4.73
C PHE A 99 -12.68 -14.67 4.87
N ALA A 100 -13.34 -13.60 5.30
CA ALA A 100 -14.80 -13.54 5.29
C ALA A 100 -15.37 -13.67 3.87
N LEU A 101 -14.70 -13.12 2.85
CA LEU A 101 -15.06 -13.30 1.43
C LEU A 101 -14.92 -14.74 0.94
N SER A 102 -13.92 -15.48 1.43
CA SER A 102 -13.70 -16.87 1.02
C SER A 102 -14.90 -17.79 1.31
N ARG A 103 -15.69 -17.49 2.34
CA ARG A 103 -16.83 -18.32 2.75
C ARG A 103 -17.94 -18.38 1.69
N THR A 104 -18.36 -19.59 1.34
CA THR A 104 -19.57 -19.93 0.60
C THR A 104 -20.49 -20.78 1.49
N ASP A 105 -21.80 -20.82 1.21
CA ASP A 105 -22.82 -21.35 2.12
C ASP A 105 -22.56 -22.82 2.53
N GLY A 106 -22.11 -23.01 3.77
CA GLY A 106 -22.17 -24.29 4.49
C GLY A 106 -20.88 -25.12 4.61
N LYS A 107 -19.84 -24.91 3.78
CA LYS A 107 -18.60 -25.71 3.85
C LYS A 107 -17.42 -24.86 4.33
N ARG A 108 -16.95 -25.14 5.54
CA ARG A 108 -15.68 -24.61 6.08
C ARG A 108 -14.74 -25.78 6.32
N LYS A 109 -13.46 -25.57 6.01
CA LYS A 109 -12.34 -25.85 6.93
C LYS A 109 -10.98 -25.42 6.37
N TRP A 110 -10.74 -25.45 5.05
CA TRP A 110 -9.36 -25.36 4.53
C TRP A 110 -9.10 -24.35 3.40
N SER A 111 -10.10 -23.67 2.86
CA SER A 111 -9.89 -22.68 1.78
C SER A 111 -9.10 -21.44 2.19
N ILE A 112 -8.97 -21.16 3.50
CA ILE A 112 -8.07 -20.10 4.01
C ILE A 112 -6.65 -20.29 3.52
N ALA A 113 -6.29 -21.53 3.21
CA ALA A 113 -4.97 -21.91 2.78
C ALA A 113 -4.60 -21.32 1.41
N ALA A 114 -5.58 -20.87 0.61
CA ALA A 114 -5.35 -20.09 -0.60
C ALA A 114 -4.95 -18.63 -0.35
N LEU A 115 -5.24 -18.07 0.84
CA LEU A 115 -4.78 -16.73 1.24
C LEU A 115 -3.34 -16.76 1.76
N ILE A 116 -2.89 -17.90 2.27
CA ILE A 116 -1.57 -18.03 2.91
C ILE A 116 -0.41 -17.55 2.03
N PRO A 117 -0.20 -18.08 0.81
CA PRO A 117 1.00 -17.79 0.02
C PRO A 117 1.14 -16.34 -0.47
N CYS A 118 0.03 -15.59 -0.57
CA CYS A 118 0.04 -14.28 -1.23
C CYS A 118 -0.46 -13.15 -0.34
N VAL A 119 -1.19 -13.47 0.74
CA VAL A 119 -1.94 -12.49 1.53
C VAL A 119 -1.63 -12.58 3.02
N ILE A 120 -1.45 -13.78 3.59
CA ILE A 120 -1.14 -13.90 5.04
C ILE A 120 0.37 -13.85 5.27
N ILE A 121 1.14 -14.49 4.40
CA ILE A 121 2.59 -14.56 4.53
C ILE A 121 3.20 -13.79 3.39
N SER A 122 3.68 -12.59 3.71
CA SER A 122 4.32 -11.69 2.77
C SER A 122 5.79 -12.03 2.62
N SER A 123 6.28 -12.10 1.38
CA SER A 123 7.71 -11.99 1.10
C SER A 123 8.27 -10.63 1.58
N PRO A 124 9.60 -10.44 1.62
CA PRO A 124 10.18 -9.13 1.91
C PRO A 124 9.67 -8.01 0.99
N LEU A 125 9.49 -8.26 -0.31
CA LEU A 125 8.91 -7.26 -1.20
C LEU A 125 7.41 -7.07 -0.95
N ALA A 126 6.66 -8.16 -0.75
CA ALA A 126 5.23 -8.04 -0.46
C ALA A 126 4.96 -7.32 0.86
N SER A 127 5.83 -7.47 1.86
CA SER A 127 5.66 -6.81 3.17
C SER A 127 5.81 -5.31 3.06
N THR A 128 6.74 -4.80 2.24
CA THR A 128 6.86 -3.36 2.02
C THR A 128 5.65 -2.77 1.29
N MET A 129 4.95 -3.59 0.49
CA MET A 129 3.73 -3.16 -0.24
C MET A 129 2.42 -3.35 0.53
N THR A 130 2.45 -3.95 1.73
CA THR A 130 1.22 -4.31 2.48
C THR A 130 1.26 -3.93 3.96
N LEU A 131 2.45 -3.77 4.54
CA LEU A 131 2.69 -3.57 5.97
C LEU A 131 3.56 -2.34 6.24
N GLU A 132 3.52 -1.37 5.32
CA GLU A 132 4.07 -0.02 5.50
C GLU A 132 2.96 1.03 5.57
N THR A 133 3.32 2.23 6.03
CA THR A 133 2.42 3.39 6.00
C THR A 133 2.32 3.91 4.56
N CYS A 134 1.14 4.36 4.12
CA CYS A 134 0.92 4.94 2.79
C CYS A 134 1.04 3.95 1.61
N VAL A 135 0.50 2.73 1.73
CA VAL A 135 0.54 1.69 0.68
C VAL A 135 -0.84 1.19 0.25
N HIS A 136 -1.87 2.05 0.33
CA HIS A 136 -3.23 1.82 -0.18
C HIS A 136 -4.04 0.71 0.55
N VAL A 137 -3.61 0.25 1.72
CA VAL A 137 -4.29 -0.84 2.45
C VAL A 137 -5.67 -0.39 2.93
N GLY A 138 -5.82 0.88 3.30
CA GLY A 138 -7.13 1.47 3.60
C GLY A 138 -8.15 1.30 2.45
N THR A 139 -7.71 1.51 1.22
CA THR A 139 -8.52 1.32 0.00
C THR A 139 -8.91 -0.15 -0.18
N ILE A 140 -7.99 -1.08 0.09
CA ILE A 140 -8.25 -2.52 0.07
C ILE A 140 -9.32 -2.89 1.12
N ILE A 141 -9.24 -2.37 2.34
CA ILE A 141 -10.23 -2.63 3.40
C ILE A 141 -11.62 -2.20 2.93
N PHE A 142 -11.77 -0.98 2.43
CA PHE A 142 -13.07 -0.44 2.00
C PHE A 142 -13.66 -1.28 0.86
N ALA A 143 -12.81 -1.68 -0.09
CA ALA A 143 -13.17 -2.58 -1.18
C ALA A 143 -13.66 -3.95 -0.67
N LEU A 144 -12.95 -4.56 0.27
CA LEU A 144 -13.33 -5.85 0.84
C LEU A 144 -14.62 -5.76 1.66
N VAL A 145 -14.89 -4.63 2.34
CA VAL A 145 -16.17 -4.38 3.00
C VAL A 145 -17.29 -4.30 1.96
N CYS A 146 -17.11 -3.52 0.88
CA CYS A 146 -18.06 -3.45 -0.24
C CYS A 146 -18.39 -4.84 -0.81
N LEU A 147 -17.37 -5.65 -1.09
CA LEU A 147 -17.56 -7.02 -1.61
C LEU A 147 -18.31 -7.93 -0.62
N ASN A 148 -18.04 -7.81 0.68
CA ASN A 148 -18.75 -8.59 1.70
C ASN A 148 -20.23 -8.19 1.80
N VAL A 149 -20.55 -6.91 1.63
CA VAL A 149 -21.93 -6.41 1.59
C VAL A 149 -22.67 -6.94 0.34
N LEU A 150 -21.99 -6.99 -0.81
CA LEU A 150 -22.54 -7.46 -2.09
C LEU A 150 -22.91 -8.94 -2.11
N LYS A 151 -22.35 -9.76 -1.20
CA LYS A 151 -22.70 -11.18 -1.05
C LYS A 151 -24.18 -11.40 -0.77
N CYS A 152 -24.86 -10.44 -0.16
CA CYS A 152 -26.28 -10.56 0.15
C CYS A 152 -27.16 -10.23 -1.07
N ASP A 153 -28.18 -11.05 -1.32
CA ASP A 153 -29.13 -10.81 -2.41
C ASP A 153 -30.19 -9.78 -2.09
N ARG A 154 -30.53 -9.60 -0.81
CA ARG A 154 -31.46 -8.54 -0.40
C ARG A 154 -30.79 -7.17 -0.37
N HIS A 155 -31.33 -6.27 -1.19
CA HIS A 155 -31.10 -4.84 -1.10
C HIS A 155 -31.78 -4.26 0.12
N THR A 156 -31.04 -3.47 0.89
CA THR A 156 -31.59 -2.65 1.97
C THR A 156 -30.97 -1.27 1.82
N THR A 157 -31.70 -0.22 2.22
CA THR A 157 -31.20 1.16 2.15
C THR A 157 -29.84 1.30 2.83
N THR A 158 -29.64 0.66 3.98
CA THR A 158 -28.37 0.64 4.71
C THR A 158 -27.22 0.06 3.90
N LYS A 159 -27.43 -1.04 3.17
CA LYS A 159 -26.38 -1.65 2.33
C LYS A 159 -26.04 -0.79 1.11
N LEU A 160 -27.05 -0.21 0.47
CA LEU A 160 -26.86 0.69 -0.67
C LEU A 160 -26.11 1.95 -0.25
N ALA A 161 -26.52 2.56 0.87
CA ALA A 161 -25.82 3.69 1.47
C ALA A 161 -24.38 3.33 1.84
N CYS A 162 -24.15 2.17 2.46
CA CYS A 162 -22.82 1.69 2.78
C CYS A 162 -21.92 1.59 1.53
N VAL A 163 -22.38 0.92 0.46
CA VAL A 163 -21.60 0.80 -0.79
C VAL A 163 -21.33 2.16 -1.44
N GLY A 164 -22.35 3.03 -1.51
CA GLY A 164 -22.22 4.37 -2.09
C GLY A 164 -21.27 5.26 -1.30
N THR A 165 -21.37 5.28 0.03
CA THR A 165 -20.49 6.05 0.91
C THR A 165 -19.06 5.54 0.89
N LEU A 166 -18.85 4.21 0.94
CA LEU A 166 -17.52 3.63 0.84
C LEU A 166 -16.88 3.94 -0.52
N THR A 167 -17.65 3.87 -1.61
CA THR A 167 -17.16 4.26 -2.93
C THR A 167 -16.81 5.75 -2.98
N ALA A 168 -17.66 6.63 -2.43
CA ALA A 168 -17.38 8.06 -2.37
C ALA A 168 -16.08 8.35 -1.58
N ALA A 169 -15.97 7.80 -0.38
CA ALA A 169 -14.82 7.99 0.49
C ALA A 169 -13.54 7.43 -0.13
N SER A 170 -13.59 6.22 -0.70
CA SER A 170 -12.43 5.60 -1.35
C SER A 170 -12.01 6.35 -2.61
N VAL A 171 -12.93 6.67 -3.53
CA VAL A 171 -12.57 7.35 -4.79
C VAL A 171 -12.05 8.77 -4.56
N PHE A 172 -12.55 9.46 -3.53
CA PHE A 172 -12.03 10.76 -3.11
C PHE A 172 -10.61 10.65 -2.54
N SER A 173 -10.34 9.61 -1.76
CA SER A 173 -9.06 9.42 -1.07
C SER A 173 -7.99 8.78 -1.96
N ASP A 174 -8.40 7.87 -2.83
CA ASP A 174 -7.54 7.02 -3.63
C ASP A 174 -8.28 6.51 -4.88
N SER A 175 -7.92 7.07 -6.02
CA SER A 175 -8.60 6.80 -7.28
C SER A 175 -8.41 5.37 -7.80
N ILE A 176 -7.46 4.59 -7.26
CA ILE A 176 -7.24 3.19 -7.66
C ILE A 176 -8.47 2.31 -7.36
N PHE A 177 -9.31 2.72 -6.40
CA PHE A 177 -10.58 2.06 -6.10
C PHE A 177 -11.46 1.90 -7.34
N ASN A 178 -11.38 2.84 -8.30
CA ASN A 178 -12.14 2.76 -9.54
C ASN A 178 -11.78 1.52 -10.36
N TYR A 179 -10.49 1.28 -10.54
CA TYR A 179 -9.97 0.13 -11.28
C TYR A 179 -10.08 -1.15 -10.45
N TYR A 180 -10.03 -1.04 -9.12
CA TYR A 180 -10.09 -2.20 -8.26
C TYR A 180 -11.50 -2.78 -8.12
N ILE A 181 -12.53 -1.96 -7.93
CA ILE A 181 -13.90 -2.43 -7.60
C ILE A 181 -15.01 -1.72 -8.38
N THR A 182 -14.95 -0.39 -8.57
CA THR A 182 -16.04 0.34 -9.25
C THR A 182 -16.30 -0.19 -10.66
N ILE A 183 -15.26 -0.21 -11.49
CA ILE A 183 -15.32 -0.70 -12.87
C ILE A 183 -15.65 -2.20 -12.91
N PRO A 184 -15.00 -3.06 -12.10
CA PRO A 184 -15.39 -4.47 -11.98
C PRO A 184 -16.85 -4.72 -11.59
N ILE A 185 -17.46 -3.92 -10.71
CA ILE A 185 -18.89 -4.02 -10.36
C ILE A 185 -19.77 -3.74 -11.59
N VAL A 186 -19.47 -2.67 -12.34
CA VAL A 186 -20.23 -2.30 -13.53
C VAL A 186 -20.12 -3.40 -14.60
N PHE A 187 -18.92 -3.88 -14.87
CA PHE A 187 -18.71 -4.97 -15.85
C PHE A 187 -19.30 -6.30 -15.38
N ALA A 188 -19.23 -6.62 -14.09
CA ALA A 188 -19.88 -7.81 -13.55
C ALA A 188 -21.40 -7.75 -13.73
N PHE A 189 -22.01 -6.57 -13.53
CA PHE A 189 -23.42 -6.37 -13.79
C PHE A 189 -23.76 -6.55 -15.26
N ALA A 190 -23.01 -5.94 -16.17
CA ALA A 190 -23.19 -6.14 -17.61
C ALA A 190 -23.06 -7.63 -17.99
N ALA A 191 -22.07 -8.34 -17.46
CA ALA A 191 -21.88 -9.76 -17.70
C ALA A 191 -23.06 -10.60 -17.19
N HIS A 192 -23.58 -10.33 -15.99
CA HIS A 192 -24.75 -11.05 -15.44
C HIS A 192 -26.03 -10.74 -16.21
N VAL A 193 -26.24 -9.50 -16.66
CA VAL A 193 -27.37 -9.13 -17.52
C VAL A 193 -27.28 -9.85 -18.87
N LEU A 194 -26.11 -9.85 -19.51
CA LEU A 194 -25.93 -10.45 -20.84
C LEU A 194 -26.00 -11.98 -20.81
N LEU A 195 -25.44 -12.59 -19.77
CA LEU A 195 -25.19 -14.04 -19.74
C LEU A 195 -26.24 -14.80 -18.94
N ASN A 196 -26.80 -14.18 -17.89
CA ASN A 196 -27.77 -14.80 -16.99
C ASN A 196 -29.15 -14.11 -17.03
N ARG A 197 -29.28 -12.98 -17.73
CA ARG A 197 -30.47 -12.10 -17.69
C ARG A 197 -30.82 -11.63 -16.26
N ASP A 198 -29.82 -11.60 -15.37
CA ASP A 198 -29.99 -11.20 -13.99
C ASP A 198 -29.81 -9.69 -13.83
N PHE A 199 -30.89 -8.99 -13.54
CA PHE A 199 -30.90 -7.55 -13.25
C PHE A 199 -30.82 -7.25 -11.75
N SER A 200 -30.77 -8.26 -10.89
CA SER A 200 -30.95 -8.10 -9.44
C SER A 200 -30.02 -7.06 -8.85
N LYS A 201 -28.79 -6.90 -9.32
CA LYS A 201 -27.77 -6.02 -8.71
C LYS A 201 -27.73 -4.58 -9.26
N TRP A 202 -28.69 -4.14 -10.08
CA TRP A 202 -28.69 -2.79 -10.69
C TRP A 202 -28.61 -1.65 -9.66
N ARG A 203 -29.22 -1.81 -8.48
CA ARG A 203 -29.21 -0.81 -7.41
C ARG A 203 -27.81 -0.59 -6.83
N TYR A 204 -26.99 -1.63 -6.77
CA TYR A 204 -25.59 -1.49 -6.33
C TYR A 204 -24.75 -0.75 -7.37
N VAL A 205 -24.99 -0.98 -8.66
CA VAL A 205 -24.35 -0.20 -9.73
C VAL A 205 -24.71 1.28 -9.61
N LEU A 206 -25.99 1.60 -9.41
CA LEU A 206 -26.42 2.97 -9.18
C LEU A 206 -25.76 3.58 -7.94
N ALA A 207 -25.67 2.84 -6.83
CA ALA A 207 -25.02 3.32 -5.61
C ALA A 207 -23.53 3.64 -5.83
N VAL A 208 -22.81 2.79 -6.57
CA VAL A 208 -21.41 3.01 -6.93
C VAL A 208 -21.25 4.24 -7.83
N ILE A 209 -22.11 4.41 -8.83
CA ILE A 209 -22.11 5.60 -9.71
C ILE A 209 -22.35 6.88 -8.90
N ILE A 210 -23.36 6.89 -8.04
CA ILE A 210 -23.64 8.02 -7.15
C ILE A 210 -22.43 8.30 -6.25
N GLY A 211 -21.79 7.25 -5.70
CA GLY A 211 -20.58 7.40 -4.90
C GLY A 211 -19.44 8.08 -5.67
N VAL A 212 -19.19 7.67 -6.92
CA VAL A 212 -18.18 8.30 -7.79
C VAL A 212 -18.51 9.77 -8.06
N VAL A 213 -19.78 10.08 -8.35
CA VAL A 213 -20.22 11.47 -8.57
C VAL A 213 -19.96 12.32 -7.32
N ILE A 214 -20.35 11.83 -6.13
CA ILE A 214 -20.09 12.52 -4.87
C ILE A 214 -18.58 12.74 -4.66
N ALA A 215 -17.75 11.72 -4.87
CA ALA A 215 -16.30 11.85 -4.74
C ALA A 215 -15.71 12.93 -5.66
N LYS A 216 -16.13 12.94 -6.93
CA LYS A 216 -15.66 13.92 -7.92
C LYS A 216 -16.15 15.33 -7.59
N SER A 217 -17.39 15.48 -7.14
CA SER A 217 -17.91 16.78 -6.67
C SER A 217 -17.13 17.28 -5.44
N LEU A 218 -16.84 16.42 -4.47
CA LEU A 218 -16.04 16.79 -3.30
C LEU A 218 -14.62 17.20 -3.70
N ALA A 219 -13.99 16.49 -4.63
CA ALA A 219 -12.66 16.85 -5.13
C ALA A 219 -12.66 18.21 -5.85
N LEU A 220 -13.69 18.50 -6.65
CA LEU A 220 -13.85 19.81 -7.30
C LEU A 220 -14.02 20.94 -6.28
N ILE A 221 -14.83 20.71 -5.23
CA ILE A 221 -15.01 21.67 -4.14
C ILE A 221 -13.70 21.89 -3.39
N ALA A 222 -12.99 20.81 -3.05
CA ALA A 222 -11.72 20.87 -2.35
C ALA A 222 -10.68 21.67 -3.15
N ASN A 223 -10.59 21.45 -4.46
CA ASN A 223 -9.69 22.20 -5.33
C ASN A 223 -10.12 23.66 -5.49
N HIS A 224 -11.42 23.94 -5.62
CA HIS A 224 -11.92 25.31 -5.80
C HIS A 224 -11.63 26.21 -4.59
N PHE A 225 -11.72 25.65 -3.38
CA PHE A 225 -11.49 26.37 -2.14
C PHE A 225 -10.07 26.20 -1.57
N ASP A 226 -9.16 25.59 -2.34
CA ASP A 226 -7.78 25.27 -1.92
C ASP A 226 -7.75 24.57 -0.54
N LEU A 227 -8.70 23.65 -0.33
CA LEU A 227 -8.83 22.91 0.93
C LEU A 227 -7.83 21.79 0.99
N LEU A 228 -7.63 21.05 -0.10
CA LEU A 228 -6.67 19.95 -0.22
C LEU A 228 -5.93 20.09 -1.54
N ASN A 229 -4.63 20.36 -1.46
CA ASN A 229 -3.78 20.45 -2.64
C ASN A 229 -3.20 19.08 -2.97
N VAL A 230 -3.86 18.37 -3.90
CA VAL A 230 -3.38 17.11 -4.47
C VAL A 230 -2.79 17.43 -5.84
N PRO A 231 -1.46 17.54 -5.98
CA PRO A 231 -0.83 17.92 -7.25
C PRO A 231 -1.12 16.92 -8.38
N GLY A 232 -1.51 15.68 -8.00
CA GLY A 232 -1.84 14.61 -8.92
C GLY A 232 -0.62 14.03 -9.64
N THR A 233 -0.84 12.97 -10.41
CA THR A 233 0.11 12.52 -11.44
C THR A 233 -0.33 13.00 -12.80
N GLN A 234 0.51 12.73 -13.80
CA GLN A 234 0.00 12.60 -15.16
C GLN A 234 -1.24 11.68 -15.18
N PRO A 235 -2.31 12.06 -15.89
CA PRO A 235 -3.48 11.21 -16.03
C PRO A 235 -3.09 9.81 -16.53
N PRO A 236 -3.74 8.74 -16.02
CA PRO A 236 -3.58 7.41 -16.57
C PRO A 236 -3.84 7.43 -18.07
N ALA A 237 -2.84 7.02 -18.84
CA ALA A 237 -2.88 6.97 -20.29
C ALA A 237 -2.37 5.61 -20.76
N PHE A 238 -2.77 5.23 -21.98
CA PHE A 238 -2.16 4.08 -22.63
C PHE A 238 -0.68 4.34 -22.88
N VAL A 239 0.14 3.34 -22.60
CA VAL A 239 1.58 3.40 -22.82
C VAL A 239 1.89 3.38 -24.32
N SER A 240 2.99 4.01 -24.72
CA SER A 240 3.49 3.87 -26.10
C SER A 240 3.94 2.43 -26.37
N TYR A 241 3.84 1.99 -27.63
CA TYR A 241 4.11 0.60 -28.03
C TYR A 241 5.51 0.12 -27.59
N GLU A 242 6.51 1.00 -27.64
CA GLU A 242 7.92 0.73 -27.31
C GLU A 242 8.12 0.38 -25.83
N ASN A 243 7.22 0.84 -24.96
CA ASN A 243 7.32 0.65 -23.51
C ASN A 243 6.57 -0.61 -23.03
N ILE A 244 5.72 -1.22 -23.87
CA ILE A 244 5.00 -2.46 -23.52
C ILE A 244 5.96 -3.58 -23.08
N PRO A 245 7.09 -3.86 -23.76
CA PRO A 245 8.04 -4.88 -23.31
C PRO A 245 8.64 -4.59 -21.94
N SER A 246 8.94 -3.32 -21.65
CA SER A 246 9.46 -2.89 -20.34
C SER A 246 8.43 -3.11 -19.24
N ASN A 247 7.19 -2.67 -19.46
CA ASN A 247 6.09 -2.88 -18.53
C ASN A 247 5.79 -4.36 -18.29
N LEU A 248 5.84 -5.17 -19.35
CA LEU A 248 5.65 -6.62 -19.25
C LEU A 248 6.79 -7.27 -18.45
N ASN A 249 8.03 -6.82 -18.65
CA ASN A 249 9.16 -7.29 -17.86
C ASN A 249 8.99 -6.92 -16.37
N LEU A 250 8.63 -5.66 -16.06
CA LEU A 250 8.34 -5.24 -14.69
C LEU A 250 7.18 -6.03 -14.06
N PHE A 251 6.15 -6.35 -14.85
CA PHE A 251 5.04 -7.19 -14.41
C PHE A 251 5.50 -8.62 -14.06
N ILE A 252 6.27 -9.27 -14.94
CA ILE A 252 6.77 -10.64 -14.74
C ILE A 252 7.72 -10.68 -13.54
N VAL A 253 8.73 -9.80 -13.53
CA VAL A 253 9.71 -9.71 -12.44
C VAL A 253 9.01 -9.35 -11.13
N GLY A 254 8.04 -8.43 -11.17
CA GLY A 254 7.24 -8.03 -10.03
C GLY A 254 6.47 -9.17 -9.39
N ILE A 255 5.77 -10.00 -10.17
CA ILE A 255 5.08 -11.19 -9.65
C ILE A 255 6.09 -12.15 -9.02
N ILE A 256 7.20 -12.43 -9.71
CA ILE A 256 8.21 -13.37 -9.21
C ILE A 256 8.81 -12.90 -7.89
N GLN A 257 9.13 -11.61 -7.77
CA GLN A 257 9.69 -11.04 -6.55
C GLN A 257 8.65 -10.90 -5.44
N TYR A 258 7.37 -10.66 -5.77
CA TYR A 258 6.28 -10.68 -4.79
C TYR A 258 6.17 -12.02 -4.06
N PHE A 259 6.50 -13.13 -4.71
CA PHE A 259 6.56 -14.47 -4.10
C PHE A 259 7.96 -14.85 -3.57
N ASP A 260 8.94 -13.96 -3.64
CA ASP A 260 10.36 -14.23 -3.35
C ASP A 260 10.89 -15.48 -4.09
N ALA A 261 10.53 -15.57 -5.36
CA ALA A 261 10.66 -16.76 -6.20
C ALA A 261 11.65 -16.56 -7.37
N PHE A 262 12.61 -15.63 -7.25
CA PHE A 262 13.49 -15.27 -8.37
C PHE A 262 14.56 -16.35 -8.65
N ILE A 263 14.22 -17.29 -9.55
CA ILE A 263 15.06 -18.43 -9.91
C ILE A 263 16.11 -18.15 -11.00
N PHE A 264 15.95 -17.08 -11.79
CA PHE A 264 16.80 -16.83 -12.95
C PHE A 264 18.24 -16.51 -12.52
N GLY A 265 19.22 -17.16 -13.14
CA GLY A 265 20.65 -17.02 -12.81
C GLY A 265 21.09 -17.74 -11.53
N LYS A 266 20.20 -18.46 -10.83
CA LYS A 266 20.54 -19.26 -9.65
C LYS A 266 20.98 -20.68 -10.05
N GLN A 267 21.97 -21.22 -9.34
CA GLN A 267 22.40 -22.61 -9.53
C GLN A 267 21.39 -23.60 -8.91
N LEU A 268 21.27 -24.79 -9.50
CA LEU A 268 20.53 -25.91 -8.94
C LEU A 268 21.30 -26.50 -7.76
N SER A 269 21.10 -25.92 -6.57
CA SER A 269 21.78 -26.31 -5.33
C SER A 269 20.79 -26.45 -4.18
N ALA A 270 21.17 -27.20 -3.15
CA ALA A 270 20.40 -27.33 -1.91
C ALA A 270 20.13 -25.97 -1.24
N SER A 271 21.05 -25.01 -1.38
CA SER A 271 20.90 -23.65 -0.86
C SER A 271 19.80 -22.84 -1.55
N ASN A 272 19.43 -23.18 -2.78
CA ASN A 272 18.37 -22.48 -3.54
C ASN A 272 17.04 -23.26 -3.58
N THR A 273 16.96 -24.45 -2.96
CA THR A 273 15.75 -25.29 -2.98
C THR A 273 14.49 -24.55 -2.53
N LEU A 274 14.62 -23.64 -1.56
CA LEU A 274 13.50 -22.80 -1.10
C LEU A 274 12.97 -21.86 -2.18
N ILE A 275 13.86 -21.22 -2.96
CA ILE A 275 13.49 -20.32 -4.05
C ILE A 275 12.72 -21.09 -5.12
N PHE A 276 13.20 -22.29 -5.47
CA PHE A 276 12.49 -23.18 -6.42
C PHE A 276 11.12 -23.62 -5.88
N GLY A 277 11.04 -23.92 -4.58
CA GLY A 277 9.78 -24.21 -3.90
C GLY A 277 8.79 -23.06 -4.06
N ARG A 278 9.20 -21.83 -3.72
CA ARG A 278 8.38 -20.61 -3.85
C ARG A 278 7.95 -20.34 -5.30
N PHE A 279 8.82 -20.61 -6.26
CA PHE A 279 8.45 -20.54 -7.69
C PHE A 279 7.37 -21.55 -8.06
N ALA A 280 7.45 -22.79 -7.57
CA ALA A 280 6.39 -23.77 -7.78
C ALA A 280 5.07 -23.32 -7.13
N VAL A 281 5.11 -22.74 -5.93
CA VAL A 281 3.93 -22.15 -5.25
C VAL A 281 3.28 -21.07 -6.12
N MET A 282 4.09 -20.14 -6.63
CA MET A 282 3.63 -19.07 -7.52
C MET A 282 2.93 -19.63 -8.76
N MET A 283 3.53 -20.63 -9.43
CA MET A 283 2.94 -21.26 -10.61
C MET A 283 1.63 -21.99 -10.29
N ILE A 284 1.55 -22.66 -9.14
CA ILE A 284 0.30 -23.30 -8.67
C ILE A 284 -0.77 -22.24 -8.41
N TRP A 285 -0.42 -21.12 -7.76
CA TRP A 285 -1.35 -20.03 -7.51
C TRP A 285 -1.90 -19.44 -8.82
N LEU A 286 -1.05 -19.17 -9.80
CA LEU A 286 -1.44 -18.67 -11.12
C LEU A 286 -2.36 -19.66 -11.84
N ALA A 287 -2.03 -20.95 -11.83
CA ALA A 287 -2.87 -21.99 -12.43
C ALA A 287 -4.24 -22.07 -11.74
N LEU A 288 -4.27 -22.03 -10.41
CA LEU A 288 -5.51 -22.03 -9.64
C LEU A 288 -6.35 -20.78 -9.87
N LEU A 289 -5.73 -19.62 -10.07
CA LEU A 289 -6.45 -18.40 -10.41
C LEU A 289 -7.21 -18.58 -11.74
N VAL A 290 -6.52 -19.08 -12.78
CA VAL A 290 -7.15 -19.35 -14.09
C VAL A 290 -8.29 -20.35 -13.96
N VAL A 291 -8.08 -21.45 -13.22
CA VAL A 291 -9.12 -22.45 -12.96
C VAL A 291 -10.30 -21.84 -12.20
N ALA A 292 -10.04 -21.04 -11.16
CA ALA A 292 -11.08 -20.42 -10.35
C ALA A 292 -11.90 -19.41 -11.18
N ILE A 293 -11.24 -18.58 -12.01
CA ILE A 293 -11.92 -17.68 -12.95
C ILE A 293 -12.82 -18.51 -13.88
N ARG A 294 -12.28 -19.52 -14.57
CA ARG A 294 -13.05 -20.32 -15.52
C ARG A 294 -14.29 -20.98 -14.91
N ASN A 295 -14.17 -21.50 -13.69
CA ASN A 295 -15.23 -22.28 -13.04
C ASN A 295 -16.18 -21.44 -12.19
N ARG A 296 -15.80 -20.23 -11.79
CA ARG A 296 -16.64 -19.37 -10.94
C ARG A 296 -17.12 -18.10 -11.60
N PHE A 297 -16.63 -17.76 -12.78
CA PHE A 297 -17.15 -16.63 -13.54
C PHE A 297 -18.64 -16.86 -13.79
N LYS A 298 -19.48 -15.90 -13.35
CA LYS A 298 -20.97 -15.92 -13.39
C LYS A 298 -21.69 -16.75 -12.35
N GLU A 299 -20.99 -17.56 -11.54
CA GLU A 299 -21.65 -18.35 -10.48
C GLU A 299 -22.38 -17.46 -9.48
N THR A 300 -21.71 -16.40 -9.03
CA THR A 300 -22.31 -15.35 -8.21
C THR A 300 -21.84 -13.98 -8.69
N PHE A 301 -22.58 -12.93 -8.38
CA PHE A 301 -22.16 -11.57 -8.70
C PHE A 301 -20.76 -11.25 -8.15
N VAL A 302 -20.52 -11.61 -6.89
CA VAL A 302 -19.22 -11.39 -6.23
C VAL A 302 -18.10 -12.20 -6.90
N ASP A 303 -18.34 -13.44 -7.33
CA ASP A 303 -17.34 -14.23 -8.06
C ASP A 303 -16.91 -13.54 -9.36
N THR A 304 -17.88 -12.99 -10.12
CA THR A 304 -17.60 -12.23 -11.34
C THR A 304 -16.82 -10.96 -11.05
N VAL A 305 -17.17 -10.20 -9.99
CA VAL A 305 -16.41 -9.01 -9.59
C VAL A 305 -14.97 -9.38 -9.23
N LEU A 306 -14.78 -10.39 -8.37
CA LEU A 306 -13.44 -10.85 -7.99
C LEU A 306 -12.61 -11.29 -9.19
N ALA A 307 -13.21 -11.99 -10.15
CA ALA A 307 -12.54 -12.42 -11.38
C ALA A 307 -12.08 -11.21 -12.21
N ILE A 308 -12.96 -10.23 -12.43
CA ILE A 308 -12.61 -9.03 -13.21
C ILE A 308 -11.56 -8.19 -12.46
N SER A 309 -11.71 -7.95 -11.16
CA SER A 309 -10.75 -7.21 -10.33
C SER A 309 -9.35 -7.83 -10.36
N SER A 310 -9.26 -9.17 -10.39
CA SER A 310 -7.98 -9.88 -10.40
C SER A 310 -7.23 -9.82 -11.74
N VAL A 311 -7.92 -9.40 -12.81
CA VAL A 311 -7.35 -9.34 -14.17
C VAL A 311 -7.21 -7.90 -14.67
N LEU A 312 -8.12 -7.01 -14.27
CA LEU A 312 -8.16 -5.63 -14.78
C LEU A 312 -6.90 -4.84 -14.42
N LEU A 313 -6.44 -4.92 -13.16
CA LEU A 313 -5.24 -4.18 -12.72
C LEU A 313 -3.94 -4.70 -13.37
N PRO A 314 -3.70 -6.02 -13.54
CA PRO A 314 -2.57 -6.54 -14.30
C PRO A 314 -2.56 -6.07 -15.75
N VAL A 315 -3.73 -6.09 -16.41
CA VAL A 315 -3.87 -5.60 -17.79
C VAL A 315 -3.60 -4.10 -17.85
N ALA A 316 -4.18 -3.32 -16.93
CA ALA A 316 -3.95 -1.88 -16.86
C ALA A 316 -2.50 -1.54 -16.53
N TYR A 317 -1.85 -2.31 -15.67
CA TYR A 317 -0.43 -2.14 -15.33
C TYR A 317 0.43 -2.26 -16.59
N VAL A 318 0.27 -3.34 -17.37
CA VAL A 318 1.06 -3.52 -18.61
C VAL A 318 0.73 -2.45 -19.65
N ALA A 319 -0.55 -2.10 -19.79
CA ALA A 319 -1.04 -1.23 -20.86
C ALA A 319 -0.93 0.28 -20.57
N SER A 320 -0.54 0.71 -19.36
CA SER A 320 -0.55 2.12 -18.95
C SER A 320 0.83 2.73 -18.75
N ASN A 321 0.88 4.05 -18.66
CA ASN A 321 2.06 4.84 -18.30
C ASN A 321 2.40 4.82 -16.79
N MET A 322 1.78 3.94 -16.01
CA MET A 322 1.95 3.88 -14.55
C MET A 322 3.19 3.12 -14.07
N PRO A 323 3.65 2.04 -14.72
CA PRO A 323 4.88 1.38 -14.32
C PRO A 323 6.09 2.26 -14.56
N VAL A 324 6.96 2.35 -13.55
CA VAL A 324 8.22 3.12 -13.61
C VAL A 324 9.37 2.25 -13.16
N ASP A 325 9.17 1.58 -12.03
CA ASP A 325 10.14 0.68 -11.41
C ASP A 325 9.44 -0.51 -10.76
N LEU A 326 10.22 -1.36 -10.10
CA LEU A 326 9.71 -2.51 -9.37
C LEU A 326 8.77 -2.12 -8.21
N GLY A 327 8.93 -0.94 -7.60
CA GLY A 327 8.07 -0.45 -6.52
C GLY A 327 6.63 -0.18 -6.98
N THR A 328 6.42 0.06 -8.28
CA THR A 328 5.06 0.19 -8.85
C THR A 328 4.27 -1.12 -8.86
N THR A 329 4.92 -2.27 -8.65
CA THR A 329 4.25 -3.57 -8.54
C THR A 329 3.30 -3.66 -7.34
N ARG A 330 3.34 -2.69 -6.41
CA ARG A 330 2.34 -2.48 -5.36
C ARG A 330 0.90 -2.46 -5.88
N TYR A 331 0.68 -1.98 -7.11
CA TYR A 331 -0.65 -1.97 -7.73
C TYR A 331 -1.19 -3.38 -8.05
N LEU A 332 -0.34 -4.40 -8.07
CA LEU A 332 -0.75 -5.80 -8.27
C LEU A 332 -1.26 -6.46 -6.99
N VAL A 333 -0.96 -5.91 -5.80
CA VAL A 333 -1.41 -6.41 -4.48
C VAL A 333 -2.91 -6.64 -4.45
N PHE A 334 -3.67 -5.67 -4.98
CA PHE A 334 -5.11 -5.72 -5.15
C PHE A 334 -5.59 -7.02 -5.82
N SER A 335 -4.88 -7.43 -6.88
CA SER A 335 -5.19 -8.63 -7.69
C SER A 335 -4.82 -9.90 -6.96
N PHE A 336 -3.71 -9.90 -6.22
CA PHE A 336 -3.34 -11.04 -5.37
C PHE A 336 -4.39 -11.28 -4.29
N ILE A 337 -4.96 -10.23 -3.71
CA ILE A 337 -6.01 -10.34 -2.69
C ILE A 337 -7.33 -10.85 -3.29
N THR A 338 -7.85 -10.25 -4.36
CA THR A 338 -9.10 -10.72 -4.98
C THR A 338 -8.96 -12.09 -5.63
N GLY A 339 -7.79 -12.36 -6.23
CA GLY A 339 -7.49 -13.63 -6.87
C GLY A 339 -7.43 -14.75 -5.83
N SER A 340 -6.75 -14.52 -4.72
CA SER A 340 -6.69 -15.49 -3.61
C SER A 340 -8.06 -15.71 -2.97
N ALA A 341 -8.88 -14.66 -2.84
CA ALA A 341 -10.26 -14.80 -2.37
C ALA A 341 -11.12 -15.62 -3.34
N LEU A 342 -10.97 -15.44 -4.66
CA LEU A 342 -11.68 -16.21 -5.67
C LEU A 342 -11.24 -17.68 -5.69
N ILE A 343 -9.93 -17.94 -5.62
CA ILE A 343 -9.37 -19.29 -5.48
C ILE A 343 -10.00 -19.94 -4.24
N ALA A 344 -9.97 -19.28 -3.08
CA ALA A 344 -10.53 -19.83 -1.85
C ALA A 344 -12.02 -20.21 -2.00
N ARG A 345 -12.81 -19.41 -2.73
CA ARG A 345 -14.22 -19.70 -3.03
C ARG A 345 -14.38 -20.90 -3.97
N TYR A 346 -13.53 -21.02 -4.99
CA TYR A 346 -13.44 -22.20 -5.85
C TYR A 346 -13.12 -23.46 -5.05
N LEU A 347 -12.11 -23.41 -4.18
CA LEU A 347 -11.72 -24.54 -3.35
C LEU A 347 -12.83 -24.98 -2.38
N ASN A 348 -13.59 -24.03 -1.83
CA ASN A 348 -14.73 -24.36 -0.98
C ASN A 348 -15.85 -25.11 -1.71
N SER A 349 -15.99 -24.89 -3.03
CA SER A 349 -16.96 -25.65 -3.83
C SER A 349 -16.52 -27.08 -4.16
N GLN A 350 -15.24 -27.43 -3.99
CA GLN A 350 -14.72 -28.76 -4.29
C GLN A 350 -14.93 -29.75 -3.14
N ALA A 351 -15.05 -31.04 -3.48
CA ALA A 351 -15.26 -32.13 -2.52
C ALA A 351 -14.01 -32.45 -1.69
N ASP A 352 -12.81 -32.39 -2.30
CA ASP A 352 -11.55 -32.73 -1.64
C ASP A 352 -10.75 -31.50 -1.21
N GLN A 353 -11.14 -30.93 -0.08
CA GLN A 353 -10.47 -29.77 0.52
C GLN A 353 -9.10 -30.10 1.15
N LYS A 354 -8.74 -31.39 1.28
CA LYS A 354 -7.54 -31.86 1.99
C LYS A 354 -6.28 -31.70 1.15
N LEU A 355 -6.37 -31.93 -0.17
CA LEU A 355 -5.25 -31.70 -1.10
C LEU A 355 -4.74 -30.26 -1.03
N TYR A 356 -5.66 -29.30 -0.90
CA TYR A 356 -5.33 -27.87 -0.79
C TYR A 356 -4.75 -27.51 0.58
N ALA A 357 -5.28 -28.10 1.66
CA ALA A 357 -4.67 -27.96 2.98
C ALA A 357 -3.22 -28.49 3.01
N PHE A 358 -3.00 -29.63 2.35
CA PHE A 358 -1.67 -30.24 2.22
C PHE A 358 -0.74 -29.36 1.38
N ALA A 359 -1.17 -28.93 0.19
CA ALA A 359 -0.40 -28.02 -0.65
C ALA A 359 -0.03 -26.73 0.09
N SER A 360 -0.97 -26.12 0.82
CA SER A 360 -0.70 -24.93 1.61
C SER A 360 0.19 -25.16 2.83
N THR A 361 0.20 -26.37 3.39
CA THR A 361 1.16 -26.74 4.45
C THR A 361 2.57 -26.91 3.88
N ILE A 362 2.69 -27.52 2.70
CA ILE A 362 3.96 -27.60 1.96
C ILE A 362 4.45 -26.19 1.59
N ILE A 363 3.55 -25.32 1.13
CA ILE A 363 3.79 -23.90 0.90
C ILE A 363 4.31 -23.20 2.17
N LEU A 364 3.67 -23.41 3.33
CA LEU A 364 4.14 -22.86 4.61
C LEU A 364 5.58 -23.29 4.90
N ILE A 365 5.91 -24.56 4.69
CA ILE A 365 7.25 -25.08 4.92
C ILE A 365 8.29 -24.43 3.99
N PHE A 366 7.97 -24.20 2.72
CA PHE A 366 8.88 -23.59 1.74
C PHE A 366 8.97 -22.06 1.84
N ILE A 367 7.90 -21.39 2.29
CA ILE A 367 7.89 -19.93 2.47
C ILE A 367 8.54 -19.54 3.81
N PHE A 368 8.29 -20.29 4.88
CA PHE A 368 8.66 -19.92 6.25
C PHE A 368 9.99 -20.48 6.75
N PHE A 369 10.82 -21.09 5.91
CA PHE A 369 12.25 -21.19 6.25
C PHE A 369 12.80 -19.75 6.20
N PRO A 370 13.06 -19.12 7.36
CA PRO A 370 13.47 -17.73 7.39
C PRO A 370 14.87 -17.68 6.80
N SER A 371 15.00 -17.19 5.57
CA SER A 371 16.29 -16.94 4.92
C SER A 371 16.91 -15.60 5.34
N GLY A 372 16.27 -14.86 6.26
CA GLY A 372 16.70 -13.52 6.68
C GLY A 372 16.91 -13.41 8.18
N ASP A 373 18.03 -12.79 8.56
CA ASP A 373 18.22 -12.17 9.87
C ASP A 373 17.21 -11.01 9.99
N TYR A 374 16.10 -11.24 10.68
CA TYR A 374 15.11 -10.22 11.01
C TYR A 374 15.65 -9.35 12.15
N LYS A 375 16.51 -8.38 11.82
CA LYS A 375 16.98 -7.36 12.75
C LYS A 375 16.03 -6.17 12.68
N LEU A 376 15.64 -5.64 13.85
CA LEU A 376 15.09 -4.29 13.98
C LEU A 376 15.93 -3.37 13.09
N PRO A 377 15.34 -2.60 12.16
CA PRO A 377 16.11 -1.70 11.34
C PRO A 377 16.80 -0.70 12.27
N ASN A 378 18.10 -0.88 12.53
CA ASN A 378 18.95 0.22 12.93
C ASN A 378 19.08 1.06 11.67
N SER A 379 18.04 1.87 11.43
CA SER A 379 17.84 2.52 10.15
C SER A 379 18.85 3.65 10.05
N ARG A 380 19.52 3.78 8.90
CA ARG A 380 20.33 4.94 8.50
C ARG A 380 19.74 6.28 8.98
N VAL A 381 18.42 6.41 8.93
CA VAL A 381 17.64 7.55 9.40
C VAL A 381 17.82 7.83 10.90
N GLN A 382 17.83 6.79 11.74
CA GLN A 382 18.09 6.89 13.17
C GLN A 382 19.54 7.32 13.45
N ASP A 383 20.52 6.81 12.71
CA ASP A 383 21.92 7.21 12.85
C ASP A 383 22.14 8.68 12.45
N ILE A 384 21.49 9.14 11.38
CA ILE A 384 21.46 10.55 10.99
C ILE A 384 20.82 11.39 12.11
N SER A 385 19.68 10.96 12.64
CA SER A 385 19.00 11.66 13.74
C SER A 385 19.85 11.75 15.01
N ASN A 386 20.54 10.67 15.38
CA ASN A 386 21.47 10.65 16.50
C ASN A 386 22.65 11.61 16.24
N PHE A 387 23.19 11.65 15.02
CA PHE A 387 24.24 12.61 14.68
C PHE A 387 23.78 14.07 14.82
N VAL A 388 22.56 14.39 14.38
CA VAL A 388 21.95 15.73 14.55
C VAL A 388 21.84 16.10 16.03
N ARG A 389 21.38 15.17 16.87
CA ARG A 389 21.31 15.33 18.33
C ARG A 389 22.69 15.55 18.94
N ASP A 390 23.61 14.63 18.69
CA ASP A 390 24.92 14.56 19.35
C ASP A 390 25.81 15.76 18.98
N ASN A 391 25.54 16.42 17.85
CA ASN A 391 26.22 17.64 17.40
C ASN A 391 25.39 18.92 17.60
N ASN A 392 24.23 18.85 18.27
CA ASN A 392 23.32 19.98 18.51
C ASN A 392 23.04 20.81 17.25
N LEU A 393 22.72 20.13 16.14
CA LEU A 393 22.49 20.78 14.85
C LEU A 393 21.07 21.36 14.71
N GLY A 394 20.10 20.86 15.48
CA GLY A 394 18.72 21.32 15.50
C GLY A 394 17.94 20.97 14.23
N ASP A 395 17.01 21.84 13.85
CA ASP A 395 16.22 21.69 12.62
C ASP A 395 17.09 21.92 11.37
N GLY A 396 16.74 21.27 10.27
CA GLY A 396 17.49 21.41 9.04
C GLY A 396 16.76 20.99 7.78
N TYR A 397 17.53 20.76 6.73
CA TYR A 397 17.02 20.43 5.41
C TYR A 397 17.59 19.09 4.94
N GLY A 398 16.89 18.43 4.02
CA GLY A 398 17.49 17.26 3.37
C GLY A 398 16.73 16.77 2.15
N THR A 399 17.35 15.92 1.35
CA THR A 399 16.66 15.31 0.20
C THR A 399 15.49 14.45 0.66
N TYR A 400 14.50 14.32 -0.23
CA TYR A 400 13.20 13.71 0.07
C TYR A 400 13.29 12.37 0.81
N TRP A 401 14.14 11.43 0.36
CA TRP A 401 14.14 10.07 0.92
C TRP A 401 14.76 9.93 2.31
N VAL A 402 15.28 11.02 2.89
CA VAL A 402 15.78 11.05 4.27
C VAL A 402 15.02 12.02 5.15
N ALA A 403 14.67 13.20 4.65
CA ALA A 403 14.22 14.32 5.48
C ALA A 403 13.00 14.01 6.38
N SER A 404 11.88 13.60 5.78
CA SER A 404 10.66 13.32 6.54
C SER A 404 10.86 12.19 7.55
N ALA A 405 11.63 11.15 7.18
CA ALA A 405 11.90 10.02 8.06
C ALA A 405 12.75 10.41 9.28
N VAL A 406 13.75 11.29 9.13
CA VAL A 406 14.61 11.75 10.25
C VAL A 406 13.81 12.54 11.27
N SER A 407 12.86 13.36 10.81
CA SER A 407 12.01 14.20 11.67
C SER A 407 11.21 13.38 12.69
N LEU A 408 10.88 12.12 12.39
CA LEU A 408 10.09 11.26 13.27
C LEU A 408 10.80 10.89 14.57
N PHE A 409 12.13 10.98 14.60
CA PHE A 409 12.95 10.66 15.78
C PHE A 409 13.08 11.84 16.76
N LYS A 410 12.48 13.00 16.45
CA LYS A 410 12.34 14.18 17.33
C LYS A 410 13.65 14.76 17.88
N ASN A 411 14.75 14.61 17.15
CA ASN A 411 16.04 15.23 17.49
C ASN A 411 16.33 16.51 16.69
N GLY A 412 15.32 17.01 15.98
CA GLY A 412 15.42 18.08 14.99
C GLY A 412 14.56 17.72 13.79
N ASP A 413 13.78 18.68 13.34
CA ASP A 413 12.92 18.50 12.18
C ASP A 413 13.70 18.78 10.89
N VAL A 414 13.73 17.80 9.99
CA VAL A 414 14.42 17.88 8.69
C VAL A 414 13.40 18.05 7.58
N ARG A 415 13.43 19.19 6.89
CA ARG A 415 12.45 19.54 5.85
C ARG A 415 12.94 19.10 4.47
N PRO A 416 12.08 18.45 3.67
CA PRO A 416 12.48 17.92 2.37
C PRO A 416 12.81 19.04 1.39
N VAL A 417 13.87 18.90 0.61
CA VAL A 417 14.26 19.88 -0.41
C VAL A 417 14.56 19.19 -1.73
N THR A 418 14.54 19.98 -2.80
CA THR A 418 14.97 19.57 -4.13
C THR A 418 16.00 20.58 -4.66
N PHE A 419 16.68 20.22 -5.75
CA PHE A 419 17.58 21.14 -6.45
C PHE A 419 16.95 21.55 -7.78
N THR A 420 16.93 22.85 -8.05
CA THR A 420 16.44 23.39 -9.33
C THR A 420 17.39 23.06 -10.48
N GLU A 421 16.98 23.33 -11.72
CA GLU A 421 17.86 23.21 -12.90
C GLU A 421 19.12 24.11 -12.78
N GLU A 422 19.03 25.21 -12.04
CA GLU A 422 20.16 26.07 -11.68
C GLU A 422 21.02 25.53 -10.53
N ASN A 423 20.80 24.28 -10.10
CA ASN A 423 21.45 23.62 -8.97
C ASN A 423 21.29 24.34 -7.62
N LYS A 424 20.25 25.17 -7.47
CA LYS A 424 19.94 25.81 -6.19
C LYS A 424 18.98 24.94 -5.38
N ALA A 425 19.27 24.78 -4.10
CA ALA A 425 18.33 24.15 -3.17
C ALA A 425 17.05 24.99 -3.08
N ALA A 426 15.90 24.34 -3.23
CA ALA A 426 14.57 24.92 -3.15
C ALA A 426 13.65 24.00 -2.35
N ARG A 427 12.57 24.55 -1.80
CA ARG A 427 11.56 23.73 -1.11
C ARG A 427 10.99 22.67 -2.04
N LEU A 428 10.76 21.49 -1.49
CA LEU A 428 10.00 20.47 -2.19
C LEU A 428 8.51 20.85 -2.13
N ASN A 429 7.79 20.78 -3.26
CA ASN A 429 6.33 20.94 -3.31
C ASN A 429 5.69 19.56 -3.56
N TRP A 430 6.01 18.61 -2.70
CA TRP A 430 5.53 17.23 -2.73
C TRP A 430 5.64 16.66 -1.33
N LEU A 431 4.55 16.11 -0.79
CA LEU A 431 4.48 15.52 0.55
C LEU A 431 5.14 16.40 1.62
N SER A 432 4.80 17.69 1.60
CA SER A 432 5.44 18.71 2.43
C SER A 432 4.53 19.91 2.69
N ASN A 433 4.77 20.59 3.80
CA ASN A 433 4.03 21.80 4.20
C ASN A 433 4.85 23.06 3.92
N LYS A 434 4.24 24.05 3.28
CA LYS A 434 4.87 25.35 2.97
C LYS A 434 5.36 26.09 4.23
N ALA A 435 4.67 25.94 5.36
CA ALA A 435 5.03 26.58 6.62
C ALA A 435 6.30 26.02 7.28
N TRP A 436 6.86 24.93 6.75
CA TRP A 436 8.08 24.32 7.27
C TRP A 436 9.37 25.06 6.90
N TYR A 437 9.32 25.96 5.91
CA TYR A 437 10.49 26.64 5.36
C TYR A 437 10.63 28.07 5.90
N GLY A 438 11.72 28.77 5.55
CA GLY A 438 11.96 30.15 5.99
C GLY A 438 12.74 30.29 7.31
N PHE A 439 13.53 29.29 7.70
CA PHE A 439 14.45 29.37 8.84
C PHE A 439 15.90 29.14 8.41
N LYS A 440 16.86 29.56 9.25
CA LYS A 440 18.28 29.29 9.01
C LYS A 440 18.70 27.98 9.66
N SER A 441 19.30 27.09 8.88
CA SER A 441 19.84 25.81 9.31
C SER A 441 21.37 25.81 9.30
N ARG A 442 21.94 24.93 10.12
CA ARG A 442 23.38 24.61 10.15
C ARG A 442 23.76 23.43 9.27
N TYR A 443 22.78 22.69 8.75
CA TYR A 443 23.06 21.50 7.95
C TYR A 443 22.01 21.21 6.87
N ILE A 444 22.45 20.43 5.90
CA ILE A 444 21.62 19.81 4.87
C ILE A 444 22.10 18.37 4.64
N VAL A 445 21.15 17.44 4.52
CA VAL A 445 21.44 16.02 4.26
C VAL A 445 21.07 15.67 2.82
N THR A 446 21.96 14.98 2.09
CA THR A 446 21.65 14.46 0.76
C THR A 446 22.05 13.00 0.64
N GLU A 447 21.30 12.22 -0.13
CA GLU A 447 21.67 10.85 -0.52
C GLU A 447 22.46 10.81 -1.82
N PHE A 448 22.57 11.94 -2.50
CA PHE A 448 23.19 12.03 -3.80
C PHE A 448 24.56 12.69 -3.68
N LYS A 449 25.60 11.90 -3.91
CA LYS A 449 26.99 12.39 -3.87
C LYS A 449 27.23 13.59 -4.78
N HIS A 450 26.53 13.65 -5.91
CA HIS A 450 26.64 14.76 -6.88
C HIS A 450 25.98 16.07 -6.41
N ASP A 451 25.16 16.04 -5.35
CA ASP A 451 24.57 17.26 -4.77
C ASP A 451 25.52 17.94 -3.77
N ILE A 452 26.55 17.24 -3.27
CA ILE A 452 27.52 17.79 -2.32
C ILE A 452 28.17 19.05 -2.89
N ASP A 453 28.65 19.00 -4.14
CA ASP A 453 29.32 20.14 -4.78
C ASP A 453 28.36 21.32 -4.97
N LYS A 454 27.09 21.05 -5.28
CA LYS A 454 26.04 22.08 -5.42
C LYS A 454 25.82 22.79 -4.10
N ILE A 455 25.70 22.02 -3.01
CA ILE A 455 25.50 22.51 -1.64
C ILE A 455 26.68 23.37 -1.21
N LEU A 456 27.91 22.87 -1.36
CA LEU A 456 29.13 23.59 -0.98
C LEU A 456 29.33 24.86 -1.82
N ALA A 457 28.97 24.84 -3.11
CA ALA A 457 29.00 26.02 -3.96
C ALA A 457 27.98 27.08 -3.53
N GLN A 458 26.81 26.67 -3.04
CA GLN A 458 25.74 27.57 -2.63
C GLN A 458 25.95 28.17 -1.23
N TYR A 459 26.46 27.38 -0.27
CA TYR A 459 26.48 27.76 1.15
C TYR A 459 27.88 27.88 1.77
N GLY A 460 28.94 27.54 1.03
CA GLY A 460 30.33 27.66 1.44
C GLY A 460 31.09 26.34 1.38
N ARG A 461 32.34 26.38 0.88
CA ARG A 461 33.22 25.22 0.68
C ARG A 461 33.89 24.70 1.95
N GLU A 462 33.82 25.46 3.04
CA GLU A 462 34.31 25.09 4.37
C GLU A 462 33.39 24.13 5.13
N GLY A 463 32.23 23.77 4.54
CA GLY A 463 31.29 22.83 5.14
C GLY A 463 31.94 21.49 5.45
N ARG A 464 31.66 20.95 6.63
CA ARG A 464 32.12 19.63 7.04
C ARG A 464 31.16 18.57 6.50
N ILE A 465 31.69 17.45 6.04
CA ILE A 465 30.90 16.35 5.49
C ILE A 465 31.00 15.15 6.41
N LYS A 466 29.86 14.62 6.84
CA LYS A 466 29.75 13.34 7.53
C LYS A 466 28.96 12.37 6.65
N GLU A 467 29.57 11.25 6.31
CA GLU A 467 28.90 10.15 5.63
C GLU A 467 28.33 9.16 6.65
N ILE A 468 27.07 8.74 6.44
CA ILE A 468 26.34 7.72 7.20
C ILE A 468 25.55 6.88 6.19
N ASP A 469 25.98 5.65 5.93
CA ASP A 469 25.31 4.69 5.05
C ASP A 469 24.82 5.29 3.72
N ASN A 470 25.76 5.87 2.94
CA ASN A 470 25.51 6.56 1.67
C ASN A 470 24.62 7.82 1.73
N ALA A 471 24.32 8.33 2.92
CA ALA A 471 23.81 9.69 3.12
C ALA A 471 24.95 10.61 3.58
N TYR A 472 24.93 11.84 3.08
CA TYR A 472 25.95 12.85 3.31
C TYR A 472 25.32 14.04 4.05
N ILE A 473 25.78 14.28 5.27
CA ILE A 473 25.38 15.43 6.07
C ILE A 473 26.45 16.50 5.87
N ILE A 474 26.08 17.62 5.23
CA ILE A 474 26.92 18.79 5.07
C ILE A 474 26.50 19.78 6.16
N TYR A 475 27.41 20.13 7.06
CA TYR A 475 27.11 20.96 8.22
C TYR A 475 28.19 22.04 8.50
N TYR A 476 27.74 23.11 9.15
CA TYR A 476 28.49 24.35 9.37
C TYR A 476 28.48 24.74 10.86
N ASP A 477 29.46 25.54 11.26
CA ASP A 477 29.55 26.06 12.63
C ASP A 477 28.44 27.10 12.91
N ASP A 478 28.04 27.88 11.91
CA ASP A 478 26.97 28.88 11.96
C ASP A 478 25.72 28.48 11.14
N ALA A 479 24.56 29.07 11.48
CA ALA A 479 23.31 28.85 10.77
C ALA A 479 23.23 29.77 9.54
N ARG A 480 23.47 29.20 8.35
CA ARG A 480 23.58 29.94 7.09
C ARG A 480 22.76 29.37 5.94
N ILE A 481 22.33 28.12 6.03
CA ILE A 481 21.49 27.50 5.00
C ILE A 481 20.07 28.04 5.16
N PHE A 482 19.53 28.67 4.13
CA PHE A 482 18.20 29.28 4.15
C PHE A 482 17.46 28.93 2.86
N ILE A 483 16.24 28.42 2.99
CA ILE A 483 15.39 27.98 1.88
C ILE A 483 13.96 28.48 2.15
N GLU A 484 13.36 29.11 1.14
CA GLU A 484 12.00 29.70 1.14
C GLU A 484 10.92 28.78 0.55
#